data_AF-A0A6N7PZR6-F1
#
_entry.id   AF-A0A6N7PZR6-F1
#
_cell.length_a   1.000
_cell.length_b   1.000
_cell.length_c   1.000
_cell.angle_alpha   90.00
_cell.angle_beta   90.00
_cell.angle_gamma   90.00
#
_symmetry.space_group_name_H-M   'P 1'
#
loop_
_entity.id
_entity.type
_entity.pdbx_description
1 polymer ?
#
loop_
_entity_poly.entity_id
_entity_poly.type
_entity_poly.pdbx_seq_one_letter_code
_entity_poly.pdbx_strand_id
1 'polypeptide(L)'
;MRRTVLASLMMLAAGLAVAHAASPERPAENPLLRYALGPSAKFGFTGRVEERLSAGSYLYLRVRDAAGAGHWVATLTSTASAADDVDVRVFARAENFQSRRLGRDFSPLLFGAVRSRSPENR
;
A
#
# COMPACT_ATOMS: atom_id res chain seq x y z
N MET A 1 -46.62 18.02 52.85
CA MET A 1 -46.02 17.20 53.93
C MET A 1 -45.05 16.23 53.27
N ARG A 2 -43.73 16.44 53.39
CA ARG A 2 -42.87 15.91 54.48
C ARG A 2 -42.84 14.37 54.41
N ARG A 3 -41.73 13.73 54.00
CA ARG A 3 -40.63 13.20 54.85
C ARG A 3 -40.46 11.72 54.45
N THR A 4 -39.32 11.03 54.35
CA THR A 4 -37.88 11.29 54.51
C THR A 4 -37.14 10.09 53.90
N VAL A 5 -36.06 10.34 53.15
CA VAL A 5 -34.72 9.72 53.16
C VAL A 5 -34.49 8.45 54.00
N LEU A 6 -33.81 7.44 53.42
CA LEU A 6 -32.59 6.78 53.95
C LEU A 6 -32.04 5.82 52.85
N ALA A 7 -30.95 6.13 52.16
CA ALA A 7 -29.54 5.99 52.56
C ALA A 7 -29.02 4.54 52.51
N SER A 8 -28.17 4.27 51.53
CA SER A 8 -27.09 3.26 51.52
C SER A 8 -26.15 3.71 50.38
N LEU A 9 -25.29 4.70 50.63
CA LEU A 9 -23.96 4.62 51.24
C LEU A 9 -22.95 3.83 50.37
N MET A 10 -22.14 4.63 49.67
CA MET A 10 -20.74 4.44 49.28
C MET A 10 -20.19 3.01 49.15
N MET A 11 -19.67 2.71 47.96
CA MET A 11 -18.31 2.18 47.90
C MET A 11 -17.48 2.93 46.85
N LEU A 12 -16.38 3.48 47.36
CA LEU A 12 -15.35 4.27 46.73
C LEU A 12 -14.31 3.32 46.11
N ALA A 13 -13.97 3.51 44.83
CA ALA A 13 -12.67 3.12 44.27
C ALA A 13 -12.49 3.88 42.94
N ALA A 14 -11.74 4.99 42.98
CA ALA A 14 -10.31 5.02 42.68
C ALA A 14 -10.05 4.96 41.16
N GLY A 15 -9.61 6.09 40.63
CA GLY A 15 -9.44 6.31 39.20
C GLY A 15 -8.41 5.37 38.57
N LEU A 16 -8.69 5.02 37.31
CA LEU A 16 -7.64 4.71 36.35
C LEU A 16 -7.65 5.83 35.31
N ALA A 17 -6.64 6.69 35.40
CA ALA A 17 -6.22 7.50 34.28
C ALA A 17 -5.96 6.55 33.10
N VAL A 18 -6.76 6.66 32.04
CA VAL A 18 -6.42 6.04 30.76
C VAL A 18 -5.22 6.82 30.23
N ALA A 19 -4.03 6.34 30.60
CA ALA A 19 -2.79 6.75 29.97
C ALA A 19 -2.97 6.55 28.46
N HIS A 20 -2.98 7.66 27.73
CA HIS A 20 -2.91 7.68 26.28
C HIS A 20 -1.52 7.16 25.92
N ALA A 21 -1.37 5.84 25.88
CA ALA A 21 -0.16 5.20 25.44
C ALA A 21 0.08 5.65 24.00
N ALA A 22 1.00 6.59 23.83
CA ALA A 22 1.61 6.90 22.56
C ALA A 22 2.02 5.55 21.97
N SER A 23 1.30 5.10 20.95
CA SER A 23 1.64 3.88 20.25
C SER A 23 3.07 4.08 19.76
N PRO A 24 4.02 3.19 20.09
CA PRO A 24 5.35 3.29 19.52
C PRO A 24 5.15 3.28 18.01
N GLU A 25 5.52 4.36 17.34
CA GLU A 25 5.63 4.39 15.89
C GLU A 25 6.63 3.30 15.55
N ARG A 26 6.13 2.11 15.17
CA ARG A 26 6.98 1.06 14.64
C ARG A 26 7.74 1.69 13.48
N PRO A 27 9.05 1.46 13.36
CA PRO A 27 9.78 1.87 12.17
C PRO A 27 8.94 1.48 10.96
N ALA A 28 8.60 2.44 10.10
CA ALA A 28 7.77 2.17 8.94
C ALA A 28 8.47 1.07 8.11
N GLU A 29 8.04 -0.17 8.27
CA GLU A 29 8.60 -1.30 7.54
C GLU A 29 8.37 -1.02 6.06
N ASN A 30 9.45 -0.81 5.31
CA ASN A 30 9.36 -0.52 3.89
C ASN A 30 8.78 -1.76 3.19
N PRO A 31 7.55 -1.73 2.65
CA PRO A 31 6.92 -2.90 2.07
C PRO A 31 7.74 -3.46 0.90
N LEU A 32 8.56 -2.65 0.23
CA LEU A 32 9.47 -3.11 -0.82
C LEU A 32 10.51 -4.10 -0.30
N LEU A 33 11.03 -3.89 0.91
CA LEU A 33 12.05 -4.77 1.51
C LEU A 33 11.43 -6.10 1.95
N ARG A 34 10.17 -6.07 2.39
CA ARG A 34 9.44 -7.27 2.82
C ARG A 34 9.16 -8.25 1.67
N TYR A 35 8.89 -7.73 0.49
CA TYR A 35 8.50 -8.51 -0.69
C TYR A 35 9.63 -8.64 -1.73
N ALA A 36 10.86 -8.29 -1.34
CA ALA A 36 12.01 -8.26 -2.24
C ALA A 36 12.27 -9.63 -2.88
N LEU A 37 12.41 -9.64 -4.20
CA LEU A 37 12.82 -10.81 -4.96
C LEU A 37 14.34 -10.99 -4.85
N GLY A 38 14.78 -12.24 -4.79
CA GLY A 38 16.20 -12.58 -4.92
C GLY A 38 16.78 -12.06 -6.25
N PRO A 39 18.11 -11.86 -6.35
CA PRO A 39 18.72 -11.23 -7.53
C PRO A 39 18.34 -11.88 -8.87
N SER A 40 18.25 -13.20 -8.92
CA SER A 40 17.87 -13.98 -10.12
C SER A 40 16.38 -14.02 -10.41
N ALA A 41 15.54 -13.61 -9.45
CA ALA A 41 14.09 -13.63 -9.58
C ALA A 41 13.51 -12.28 -10.02
N LYS A 42 14.33 -11.23 -10.11
CA LYS A 42 13.94 -9.94 -10.69
C LYS A 42 13.73 -10.09 -12.19
N PHE A 43 12.72 -9.41 -12.72
CA PHE A 43 12.37 -9.49 -14.14
C PHE A 43 11.84 -8.16 -14.66
N GLY A 44 11.73 -8.04 -15.98
CA GLY A 44 11.11 -6.89 -16.62
C GLY A 44 10.12 -7.30 -17.69
N PHE A 45 9.17 -6.41 -17.97
CA PHE A 45 8.21 -6.58 -19.05
C PHE A 45 7.79 -5.22 -19.60
N THR A 46 7.27 -5.22 -20.82
CA THR A 46 6.68 -4.03 -21.45
C THR A 46 5.17 -4.17 -21.50
N GLY A 47 4.46 -3.05 -21.51
CA GLY A 47 3.02 -3.06 -21.63
C GLY A 47 2.41 -1.67 -21.76
N ARG A 48 1.09 -1.66 -21.86
CA ARG A 48 0.27 -0.44 -21.89
C ARG A 48 -0.43 -0.26 -20.55
N VAL A 49 -0.35 0.93 -19.98
CA VAL A 49 -1.12 1.30 -18.79
C VAL A 49 -2.60 1.44 -19.15
N GLU A 50 -3.45 0.69 -18.47
CA GLU A 50 -4.91 0.74 -18.60
C GLU A 50 -5.57 1.53 -17.47
N GLU A 51 -4.93 1.59 -16.30
CA GLU A 51 -5.50 2.23 -15.11
C GLU A 51 -4.40 2.80 -14.22
N ARG A 52 -4.67 3.94 -13.57
CA ARG A 52 -3.76 4.63 -12.64
C ARG A 52 -4.50 5.00 -11.36
N LEU A 53 -4.01 4.56 -10.20
CA LEU A 53 -4.57 4.87 -8.89
C LEU A 53 -3.51 5.48 -7.98
N SER A 54 -3.67 6.75 -7.61
CA SER A 54 -2.75 7.47 -6.73
C SER A 54 -3.07 7.19 -5.26
N ALA A 55 -2.06 6.85 -4.46
CA ALA A 55 -2.22 6.62 -3.02
C ALA A 55 -0.99 7.10 -2.21
N GLY A 56 -0.87 8.41 -2.08
CA GLY A 56 0.27 9.08 -1.44
C GLY A 56 1.54 8.92 -2.27
N SER A 57 2.62 8.40 -1.67
CA SER A 57 3.93 8.24 -2.33
C SER A 57 3.97 7.16 -3.43
N TYR A 58 2.91 6.37 -3.57
CA TYR A 58 2.81 5.31 -4.58
C TYR A 58 1.73 5.61 -5.61
N LEU A 59 2.02 5.21 -6.84
CA LEU A 59 1.09 5.13 -7.95
C LEU A 59 0.93 3.65 -8.32
N TYR A 60 -0.32 3.18 -8.34
CA TYR A 60 -0.68 1.81 -8.70
C TYR A 60 -1.15 1.82 -10.15
N LEU A 61 -0.54 1.00 -10.98
CA LEU A 61 -0.80 0.91 -12.40
C LEU A 61 -1.36 -0.46 -12.73
N ARG A 62 -2.44 -0.52 -13.51
CA ARG A 62 -2.81 -1.73 -14.23
C ARG A 62 -2.13 -1.69 -15.58
N VAL A 63 -1.22 -2.62 -15.85
CA VAL A 63 -0.44 -2.69 -17.09
C VAL A 63 -0.82 -3.95 -17.84
N ARG A 64 -1.30 -3.81 -19.07
CA ARG A 64 -1.54 -4.93 -19.98
C ARG A 64 -0.27 -5.23 -20.77
N ASP A 65 0.25 -6.44 -20.67
CA ASP A 65 1.42 -6.89 -21.40
C ASP A 65 1.10 -7.24 -22.87
N ALA A 66 2.13 -7.62 -23.63
CA ALA A 66 2.00 -8.02 -25.03
C ALA A 66 1.19 -9.32 -25.23
N ALA A 67 1.07 -10.17 -24.22
CA ALA A 67 0.24 -11.37 -24.24
C ALA A 67 -1.22 -11.08 -23.87
N GLY A 68 -1.55 -9.84 -23.49
CA GLY A 68 -2.87 -9.40 -23.09
C GLY A 68 -3.18 -9.62 -21.60
N ALA A 69 -2.21 -10.08 -20.79
CA ALA A 69 -2.39 -10.27 -19.36
C ALA A 69 -2.24 -8.93 -18.61
N GLY A 70 -3.12 -8.69 -17.63
CA GLY A 70 -3.12 -7.49 -16.81
C GLY A 70 -2.33 -7.69 -15.51
N HIS A 71 -1.39 -6.79 -15.24
CA HIS A 71 -0.54 -6.81 -14.06
C HIS A 71 -0.73 -5.56 -13.22
N TRP A 72 -0.88 -5.72 -11.90
CA TRP A 72 -0.87 -4.58 -10.98
C TRP A 72 0.56 -4.27 -10.53
N VAL A 73 0.99 -3.03 -10.74
CA VAL A 73 2.34 -2.54 -10.43
C VAL A 73 2.25 -1.32 -9.53
N ALA A 74 2.84 -1.38 -8.35
CA ALA A 74 3.09 -0.22 -7.51
C ALA A 74 4.48 0.36 -7.80
N THR A 75 4.51 1.65 -8.15
CA THR A 75 5.74 2.44 -8.36
C THR A 75 5.71 3.69 -7.51
N LEU A 76 6.87 4.29 -7.24
CA LEU A 76 6.93 5.59 -6.55
C LEU A 76 6.41 6.69 -7.48
N THR A 77 5.47 7.51 -6.98
CA THR A 77 4.86 8.61 -7.74
C THR A 77 5.91 9.60 -8.25
N SER A 78 6.96 9.87 -7.47
CA SER A 78 8.03 10.81 -7.81
C SER A 78 8.87 10.41 -9.02
N THR A 79 8.84 9.14 -9.43
CA THR A 79 9.63 8.62 -10.55
C THR A 79 8.77 7.91 -11.60
N ALA A 80 7.46 7.89 -11.43
CA ALA A 80 6.53 7.24 -12.33
C ALA A 80 6.46 7.98 -13.67
N SER A 81 6.47 7.22 -14.76
CA SER A 81 6.19 7.78 -16.08
C SER A 81 4.71 8.12 -16.24
N ALA A 82 4.42 9.23 -16.92
CA ALA A 82 3.08 9.60 -17.36
C ALA A 82 2.69 8.93 -18.70
N ALA A 83 3.62 8.29 -19.40
CA ALA A 83 3.35 7.61 -20.67
C ALA A 83 2.49 6.36 -20.48
N ASP A 84 1.69 6.02 -21.49
CA ASP A 84 0.88 4.80 -21.50
C ASP A 84 1.69 3.56 -21.89
N ASP A 85 2.57 3.68 -22.88
CA ASP A 85 3.50 2.60 -23.23
C ASP A 85 4.73 2.65 -22.32
N VAL A 86 4.94 1.58 -21.54
CA VAL A 86 5.92 1.55 -20.45
C VAL A 86 6.82 0.32 -20.46
N ASP A 87 8.02 0.49 -19.93
CA ASP A 87 8.92 -0.56 -19.46
C ASP A 87 8.84 -0.66 -17.94
N VAL A 88 8.61 -1.88 -17.44
CA VAL A 88 8.47 -2.17 -16.02
C VAL A 88 9.62 -3.08 -15.60
N ARG A 89 10.39 -2.66 -14.58
CA ARG A 89 11.36 -3.52 -13.89
C ARG A 89 10.86 -3.88 -12.50
N VAL A 90 10.57 -5.16 -12.29
CA VAL A 90 10.03 -5.71 -11.04
C VAL A 90 11.17 -6.17 -10.15
N PHE A 91 11.14 -5.73 -8.90
CA PHE A 91 12.12 -6.10 -7.88
C PHE A 91 11.49 -6.69 -6.62
N ALA A 92 10.17 -6.62 -6.47
CA ALA A 92 9.43 -7.21 -5.36
C ALA A 92 8.05 -7.71 -5.83
N ARG A 93 7.53 -8.76 -5.20
CA ARG A 93 6.22 -9.35 -5.51
C ARG A 93 5.51 -9.77 -4.23
N ALA A 94 4.29 -9.29 -4.05
CA ALA A 94 3.41 -9.70 -2.96
C ALA A 94 2.24 -10.49 -3.53
N GLU A 95 2.12 -11.78 -3.17
CA GLU A 95 1.01 -12.62 -3.66
C GLU A 95 -0.35 -12.16 -3.14
N ASN A 96 -0.40 -11.58 -1.95
CA ASN A 96 -1.62 -11.07 -1.32
C ASN A 96 -1.30 -9.75 -0.63
N PHE A 97 -1.60 -8.64 -1.30
CA PHE A 97 -1.33 -7.30 -0.79
C PHE A 97 -2.63 -6.53 -0.55
N GLN A 98 -2.84 -6.12 0.70
CA GLN A 98 -3.95 -5.26 1.07
C GLN A 98 -3.50 -3.79 1.11
N SER A 99 -4.09 -2.95 0.27
CA SER A 99 -3.90 -1.50 0.32
C SER A 99 -4.95 -0.85 1.21
N ARG A 100 -4.57 -0.52 2.45
CA ARG A 100 -5.46 0.23 3.37
C ARG A 100 -5.87 1.60 2.82
N ARG A 101 -4.98 2.24 2.04
CA ARG A 101 -5.22 3.57 1.45
C ARG A 101 -6.25 3.53 0.33
N LEU A 102 -6.25 2.46 -0.47
CA LEU A 102 -7.20 2.28 -1.58
C LEU A 102 -8.43 1.44 -1.17
N GLY A 103 -8.45 0.89 0.04
CA GLY A 103 -9.53 0.02 0.50
C GLY A 103 -9.70 -1.25 -0.36
N ARG A 104 -8.62 -1.76 -0.97
CA ARG A 104 -8.67 -2.90 -1.90
C ARG A 104 -7.47 -3.82 -1.77
N ASP A 105 -7.67 -5.04 -2.24
CA ASP A 105 -6.66 -6.09 -2.29
C ASP A 105 -6.10 -6.28 -3.71
N PHE A 106 -4.90 -6.84 -3.78
CA PHE A 106 -4.18 -7.16 -5.00
C PHE A 106 -3.53 -8.54 -4.87
N SER A 107 -3.73 -9.38 -5.89
CA SER A 107 -3.18 -10.73 -5.96
C SER A 107 -2.75 -11.09 -7.39
N PRO A 108 -1.44 -11.01 -7.73
CA PRO A 108 -0.36 -10.39 -6.97
C PRO A 108 -0.29 -8.86 -7.17
N LEU A 109 0.43 -8.18 -6.27
CA LEU A 109 0.96 -6.84 -6.51
C LEU A 109 2.46 -6.92 -6.81
N LEU A 110 2.86 -6.37 -7.95
CA LEU A 110 4.26 -6.20 -8.30
C LEU A 110 4.75 -4.84 -7.81
N PHE A 111 5.97 -4.79 -7.30
CA PHE A 111 6.64 -3.54 -7.01
C PHE A 111 7.79 -3.36 -7.98
N GLY A 112 7.80 -2.21 -8.65
CA GLY A 112 8.70 -1.99 -9.77
C GLY A 112 8.96 -0.53 -10.09
N ALA A 113 10.01 -0.30 -10.87
CA ALA A 113 10.27 0.98 -11.50
C ALA A 113 9.58 1.00 -12.87
N VAL A 114 8.88 2.09 -13.18
CA VAL A 114 8.10 2.23 -14.40
C VAL A 114 8.62 3.42 -15.20
N ARG A 115 9.05 3.17 -16.44
CA ARG A 115 9.61 4.18 -17.34
C ARG A 115 8.81 4.21 -18.65
N SER A 116 8.83 5.36 -19.32
CA SER A 116 8.26 5.44 -20.67
C SER A 116 9.07 4.54 -21.60
N ARG A 117 8.38 3.82 -22.47
CA ARG A 117 9.02 3.15 -23.59
C ARG A 117 9.36 4.24 -24.62
N SER A 118 10.64 4.56 -24.77
CA SER A 118 11.07 5.39 -25.90
C SER A 118 10.73 4.65 -27.20
N PRO A 119 10.19 5.33 -28.22
CA PRO A 119 10.13 4.74 -29.55
C PRO A 119 11.57 4.45 -29.96
N GLU A 120 11.87 3.17 -30.24
CA GLU A 120 13.10 2.81 -30.93
C GLU A 120 13.06 3.56 -32.27
N ASN A 121 14.05 4.43 -32.49
CA ASN A 121 14.13 5.33 -33.63
C ASN A 121 14.24 4.50 -34.91
N ARG A 122 13.10 4.23 -35.55
CA ARG A 122 12.98 3.49 -36.79
C ARG A 122 13.26 4.37 -38.00
#